data_AF-A0A7C5LNW5-F1
#
_entry.id   AF-A0A7C5LNW5-F1
#
_cell.length_a   1.000
_cell.length_b   1.000
_cell.length_c   1.000
_cell.angle_alpha   90.00
_cell.angle_beta   90.00
_cell.angle_gamma   90.00
#
_symmetry.space_group_name_H-M   'P 1'
#
loop_
_entity.id
_entity.type
_entity.pdbx_description
1 polymer ?
#
loop_
_entity_poly.entity_id
_entity_poly.type
_entity_poly.pdbx_seq_one_letter_code
_entity_poly.pdbx_strand_id
1 'polypeptide(L)'
;MRIRFTAFAAACLTLAALPASADGVFSCTDRNQSLHFVFYGDGNQGGHMYMNNLQVAVLDTYRVNSISVRARVAGNTAPTEFVFNSSRQMVYVELGDTSTELCAASVRID
;
A
#
# COMPACT_ATOMS: atom_id res chain seq x y z
N MET A 1 -47.24 -22.14 -9.60
CA MET A 1 -46.52 -21.25 -8.67
C MET A 1 -45.03 -21.34 -9.02
N ARG A 2 -44.46 -20.34 -9.71
CA ARG A 2 -43.04 -20.33 -10.12
C ARG A 2 -42.26 -19.42 -9.18
N ILE A 3 -41.41 -20.00 -8.33
CA ILE A 3 -40.53 -19.29 -7.42
C ILE A 3 -39.35 -18.76 -8.23
N ARG A 4 -39.24 -17.43 -8.35
CA ARG A 4 -38.09 -16.76 -8.96
C ARG A 4 -37.01 -16.61 -7.89
N PHE A 5 -35.92 -17.36 -8.01
CA PHE A 5 -34.71 -17.11 -7.26
C PHE A 5 -33.99 -15.91 -7.88
N THR A 6 -34.10 -14.74 -7.25
CA THR A 6 -33.21 -13.61 -7.50
C THR A 6 -31.84 -13.94 -6.93
N ALA A 7 -30.90 -14.31 -7.80
CA ALA A 7 -29.50 -14.41 -7.45
C ALA A 7 -28.98 -13.01 -7.14
N PHE A 8 -28.63 -12.75 -5.88
CA PHE A 8 -27.79 -11.62 -5.51
C PHE A 8 -26.40 -11.88 -6.10
N ALA A 9 -26.05 -11.17 -7.18
CA ALA A 9 -24.68 -11.09 -7.63
C ALA A 9 -23.90 -10.29 -6.59
N ALA A 10 -23.16 -10.99 -5.72
CA ALA A 10 -22.14 -10.38 -4.90
C ALA A 10 -21.12 -9.75 -5.86
N ALA A 11 -21.03 -8.42 -5.86
CA ALA A 11 -19.97 -7.70 -6.55
C ALA A 11 -18.65 -8.10 -5.87
N CYS A 12 -18.00 -9.11 -6.43
CA CYS A 12 -16.64 -9.47 -6.09
C CYS A 12 -15.79 -8.28 -6.54
N LEU A 13 -15.50 -7.37 -5.61
CA LEU A 13 -14.47 -6.35 -5.77
C LEU A 13 -13.20 -7.12 -6.13
N THR A 14 -12.85 -7.10 -7.41
CA THR A 14 -11.57 -7.59 -7.88
C THR A 14 -10.51 -6.72 -7.20
N LEU A 15 -9.94 -7.20 -6.09
CA LEU A 15 -8.61 -6.74 -5.69
C LEU A 15 -7.76 -6.94 -6.94
N ALA A 16 -7.17 -5.87 -7.48
CA ALA A 16 -6.09 -6.07 -8.43
C ALA A 16 -5.13 -7.04 -7.77
N ALA A 17 -4.83 -8.15 -8.45
CA ALA A 17 -3.92 -9.15 -7.93
C ALA A 17 -2.61 -8.43 -7.61
N LEU A 18 -2.34 -8.23 -6.32
CA LEU A 18 -1.08 -7.71 -5.86
C LEU A 18 0.01 -8.58 -6.48
N PRO A 19 1.07 -7.98 -7.06
CA PRO A 19 2.05 -8.73 -7.82
C PRO A 19 2.61 -9.84 -6.93
N ALA A 20 2.57 -11.08 -7.43
CA ALA A 20 2.97 -12.28 -6.68
C ALA A 20 4.44 -12.28 -6.23
N SER A 21 5.23 -11.31 -6.70
CA SER A 21 6.63 -11.07 -6.35
C SER A 21 6.83 -10.00 -5.27
N ALA A 22 5.76 -9.46 -4.68
CA ALA A 22 5.86 -8.44 -3.64
C ALA A 22 6.32 -9.02 -2.31
N ASP A 23 7.45 -8.54 -1.78
CA ASP A 23 7.91 -8.91 -0.43
C ASP A 23 7.08 -8.25 0.66
N GLY A 24 6.45 -7.11 0.37
CA GLY A 24 5.60 -6.43 1.34
C GLY A 24 4.52 -5.57 0.72
N VAL A 25 3.35 -5.58 1.38
CA VAL A 25 2.17 -4.81 1.01
C VAL A 25 1.59 -4.14 2.25
N PHE A 26 1.40 -2.81 2.17
CA PHE A 26 0.66 -2.01 3.14
C PHE A 26 -0.62 -1.51 2.48
N SER A 27 -1.77 -1.90 3.01
CA SER A 27 -3.08 -1.55 2.48
C SER A 27 -3.83 -0.65 3.45
N CYS A 28 -3.98 0.61 3.08
CA CYS A 28 -4.82 1.58 3.75
C CYS A 28 -6.16 1.64 3.05
N THR A 29 -7.19 1.07 3.66
CA THR A 29 -8.55 1.07 3.10
C THR A 29 -9.45 1.91 3.98
N ASP A 30 -10.01 2.99 3.42
CA ASP A 30 -11.15 3.68 3.99
C ASP A 30 -12.40 3.44 3.12
N ARG A 31 -13.58 3.85 3.59
CA ARG A 31 -14.89 3.57 2.98
C ARG A 31 -15.00 3.93 1.49
N ASN A 32 -14.20 4.89 1.01
CA ASN A 32 -14.31 5.43 -0.35
C ASN A 32 -13.02 5.33 -1.18
N GLN A 33 -11.89 4.97 -0.58
CA GLN A 33 -10.59 4.96 -1.27
C GLN A 33 -9.71 3.84 -0.70
N SER A 34 -9.10 3.06 -1.59
CA SER A 34 -8.06 2.10 -1.22
C SER A 34 -6.70 2.61 -1.68
N LEU A 35 -5.76 2.68 -0.76
CA LEU A 35 -4.39 3.06 -1.01
C LEU A 35 -3.48 1.89 -0.65
N HIS A 36 -2.69 1.44 -1.62
CA HIS A 36 -1.78 0.32 -1.43
C HIS A 36 -0.34 0.74 -1.73
N PHE A 37 0.57 0.35 -0.86
CA PHE A 37 2.01 0.47 -1.07
C PHE A 37 2.58 -0.94 -1.18
N VAL A 38 3.31 -1.18 -2.25
CA VAL A 38 3.94 -2.47 -2.54
C VAL A 38 5.44 -2.25 -2.66
N PHE A 39 6.26 -3.08 -2.03
CA PHE A 39 7.71 -3.04 -2.19
C PHE A 39 8.31 -4.41 -2.49
N TYR A 40 9.51 -4.38 -3.07
CA TYR A 40 10.26 -5.55 -3.55
C TYR A 40 11.72 -5.54 -3.06
N GLY A 41 12.40 -6.66 -3.25
CA GLY A 41 13.77 -6.90 -2.80
C GLY A 41 13.98 -6.64 -1.32
N ASP A 42 13.09 -7.14 -0.47
CA ASP A 42 13.10 -6.88 0.97
C ASP A 42 13.05 -5.37 1.30
N GLY A 43 12.41 -4.58 0.45
CA GLY A 43 12.29 -3.12 0.59
C GLY A 43 13.46 -2.33 -0.01
N ASN A 44 14.36 -2.95 -0.77
CA ASN A 44 15.52 -2.27 -1.39
C ASN A 44 15.52 -2.27 -2.94
N GLN A 45 14.51 -2.84 -3.60
CA GLN A 45 14.43 -2.90 -5.07
C GLN A 45 13.28 -2.07 -5.65
N GLY A 46 12.82 -1.08 -4.89
CA GLY A 46 11.75 -0.18 -5.30
C GLY A 46 10.36 -0.72 -4.97
N GLY A 47 9.36 0.00 -5.45
CA GLY A 47 7.97 -0.28 -5.12
C GLY A 47 6.98 0.49 -5.99
N HIS A 48 5.71 0.26 -5.72
CA HIS A 48 4.61 0.92 -6.41
C HIS A 48 3.56 1.39 -5.40
N MET A 49 2.94 2.52 -5.72
CA MET A 49 1.78 3.06 -5.01
C MET A 49 0.55 2.92 -5.91
N TYR A 50 -0.51 2.35 -5.36
CA TYR A 50 -1.78 2.18 -6.06
C TYR A 50 -2.90 2.90 -5.31
N MET A 51 -3.73 3.64 -6.02
CA MET A 51 -4.96 4.22 -5.50
C MET A 51 -6.14 3.62 -6.25
N ASN A 52 -7.09 3.01 -5.54
CA ASN A 52 -8.23 2.29 -6.11
C ASN A 52 -7.81 1.29 -7.20
N ASN A 53 -6.77 0.51 -6.92
CA ASN A 53 -6.14 -0.45 -7.84
C ASN A 53 -5.47 0.15 -9.10
N LEU A 54 -5.37 1.48 -9.21
CA LEU A 54 -4.63 2.15 -10.28
C LEU A 54 -3.24 2.52 -9.79
N GLN A 55 -2.19 2.14 -10.53
CA GLN A 55 -0.84 2.57 -10.19
C GLN A 55 -0.72 4.09 -10.39
N VAL A 56 -0.39 4.81 -9.32
CA VAL A 56 -0.27 6.27 -9.33
C VAL A 56 1.17 6.76 -9.14
N ALA A 57 2.06 5.91 -8.61
CA ALA A 57 3.47 6.24 -8.51
C ALA A 57 4.37 5.00 -8.50
N VAL A 58 5.62 5.20 -8.94
CA VAL A 58 6.75 4.30 -8.66
C VAL A 58 7.49 4.85 -7.45
N LEU A 59 8.00 3.96 -6.60
CA LEU A 59 8.66 4.30 -5.36
C LEU A 59 10.13 3.83 -5.39
N ASP A 60 11.02 4.70 -4.93
CA ASP A 60 12.38 4.35 -4.55
C ASP A 60 12.38 3.98 -3.06
N THR A 61 12.55 2.69 -2.77
CA THR A 61 12.43 2.16 -1.42
C THR A 61 13.80 1.82 -0.83
N TYR A 62 13.94 1.96 0.48
CA TYR A 62 15.10 1.48 1.21
C TYR A 62 14.70 0.99 2.60
N ARG A 63 15.26 -0.14 3.01
CA ARG A 63 15.00 -0.72 4.34
C ARG A 63 15.86 -0.01 5.38
N VAL A 64 15.21 0.49 6.43
CA VAL A 64 15.90 1.14 7.56
C VAL A 64 16.25 0.12 8.64
N ASN A 65 15.34 -0.83 8.90
CA ASN A 65 15.53 -1.91 9.85
C ASN A 65 14.56 -3.08 9.56
N SER A 66 14.48 -4.06 10.45
CA SER A 66 13.61 -5.24 10.27
C SER A 66 12.11 -4.93 10.22
N ILE A 67 11.68 -3.79 10.76
CA ILE A 67 10.26 -3.42 10.88
C ILE A 67 9.87 -2.15 10.10
N SER A 68 10.83 -1.50 9.44
CA SER A 68 10.64 -0.20 8.81
C SER A 68 11.29 -0.13 7.44
N VAL A 69 10.48 0.13 6.44
CA VAL A 69 10.90 0.47 5.07
C VAL A 69 10.46 1.89 4.79
N ARG A 70 11.34 2.67 4.17
CA ARG A 70 11.06 4.03 3.73
C ARG A 70 10.96 4.07 2.22
N ALA A 71 10.15 4.98 1.71
CA ALA A 71 9.93 5.13 0.27
C ALA A 71 9.78 6.59 -0.14
N ARG A 72 10.45 6.97 -1.22
CA ARG A 72 10.24 8.24 -1.92
C ARG A 72 9.52 7.97 -3.22
N VAL A 73 8.76 8.94 -3.71
CA VAL A 73 8.26 8.88 -5.09
C VAL A 73 9.44 9.03 -6.04
N ALA A 74 9.64 8.05 -6.92
CA ALA A 74 10.77 8.02 -7.83
C ALA A 74 10.78 9.26 -8.74
N GLY A 75 11.94 9.92 -8.84
CA GLY A 75 12.10 11.16 -9.61
C GLY A 75 11.49 12.42 -8.97
N ASN A 76 10.88 12.32 -7.79
CA ASN A 76 10.39 13.49 -7.05
C ASN A 76 11.54 14.12 -6.23
N THR A 77 11.63 15.45 -6.25
CA THR A 77 12.64 16.21 -5.49
C THR A 77 12.10 16.75 -4.17
N ALA A 78 10.79 16.62 -3.92
CA ALA A 78 10.22 17.02 -2.63
C ALA A 78 10.81 16.17 -1.48
N PRO A 79 11.09 16.76 -0.30
CA PRO A 79 11.64 16.05 0.85
C PRO A 79 10.54 15.26 1.58
N THR A 80 9.82 14.41 0.84
CA THR A 80 8.68 13.64 1.31
C THR A 80 9.00 12.16 1.29
N GLU A 81 8.82 11.48 2.41
CA GLU A 81 9.00 10.03 2.51
C GLU A 81 7.75 9.37 3.09
N PHE A 82 7.38 8.23 2.55
CA PHE A 82 6.47 7.31 3.20
C PHE A 82 7.28 6.40 4.12
N VAL A 83 6.80 6.19 5.34
CA VAL A 83 7.38 5.25 6.30
C VAL A 83 6.40 4.12 6.54
N PHE A 84 6.79 2.91 6.14
CA PHE A 84 6.01 1.68 6.29
C PHE A 84 6.48 0.95 7.54
N ASN A 85 5.68 1.00 8.62
CA ASN A 85 6.02 0.35 9.88
C ASN A 85 5.19 -0.92 10.09
N SER A 86 5.81 -2.09 9.92
CA SER A 86 5.10 -3.37 9.99
C SER A 86 4.67 -3.75 11.40
N SER A 87 5.46 -3.38 12.41
CA SER A 87 5.17 -3.65 13.83
C SER A 87 3.94 -2.88 14.32
N ARG A 88 3.83 -1.60 13.95
CA ARG A 88 2.69 -0.76 14.29
C ARG A 88 1.51 -0.92 13.34
N GLN A 89 1.73 -1.54 12.18
CA GLN A 89 0.74 -1.64 11.10
C GLN A 89 0.25 -0.27 10.64
N MET A 90 1.18 0.67 10.45
CA MET A 90 0.88 2.06 10.10
C MET A 90 1.74 2.52 8.92
N VAL A 91 1.18 3.44 8.14
CA VAL A 91 1.92 4.25 7.17
C VAL A 91 1.97 5.70 7.67
N TYR A 92 3.15 6.29 7.63
CA TYR A 92 3.37 7.70 7.92
C TYR A 92 3.85 8.41 6.67
N VAL A 93 3.60 9.72 6.61
CA VAL A 93 4.29 10.64 5.70
C VAL A 93 5.19 11.53 6.52
N GLU A 94 6.47 11.54 6.17
CA GLU A 94 7.46 12.46 6.72
C GLU A 94 7.77 13.55 5.70
N LEU A 95 7.71 14.80 6.14
CA LEU A 95 8.04 15.99 5.37
C LEU A 95 9.05 16.82 6.19
N GLY A 96 10.33 16.71 5.86
CA GLY A 96 11.41 17.25 6.70
C GLY A 96 11.39 16.59 8.10
N ASP A 97 11.31 17.41 9.16
CA ASP A 97 11.28 16.93 10.55
C ASP A 97 9.85 16.62 11.06
N THR A 98 8.84 16.77 10.22
CA THR A 98 7.44 16.51 10.60
C THR A 98 6.99 15.14 10.15
N SER A 99 6.50 14.31 11.07
CA SER A 99 5.90 13.01 10.78
C SER A 99 4.40 13.05 11.04
N THR A 100 3.61 12.69 10.03
CA THR A 100 2.15 12.63 10.12
C THR A 100 1.68 11.21 9.82
N GLU A 101 0.80 10.68 10.65
CA GLU A 101 0.13 9.43 10.37
C GLU A 101 -0.75 9.58 9.12
N LEU A 102 -0.51 8.74 8.11
CA LEU A 102 -1.34 8.70 6.93
C LEU A 102 -2.57 7.81 7.16
N CYS A 103 -2.31 6.61 7.70
CA CYS A 103 -3.34 5.60 7.90
C CYS A 103 -2.82 4.41 8.72
N ALA A 104 -3.75 3.78 9.43
CA ALA A 104 -3.60 2.38 9.79
C ALA A 104 -3.70 1.50 8.55
N ALA A 105 -2.87 0.47 8.49
CA ALA A 105 -2.70 -0.37 7.31
C ALA A 105 -2.86 -1.85 7.67
N SER A 106 -3.53 -2.61 6.81
CA SER A 106 -3.35 -4.06 6.78
C SER A 106 -2.00 -4.37 6.15
N VAL A 107 -1.19 -5.19 6.82
CA VAL A 107 0.19 -5.49 6.42
C VAL A 107 0.32 -6.97 6.04
N ARG A 108 0.89 -7.23 4.87
CA ARG A 108 1.32 -8.55 4.41
C ARG A 108 2.81 -8.47 4.08
N ILE A 109 3.64 -9.28 4.74
CA ILE A 109 5.07 -9.43 4.46
C ILE A 109 5.29 -10.91 4.17
N ASP A 110 5.98 -11.24 3.09
CA ASP A 110 6.35 -12.61 2.71
C ASP A 110 7.75 -13.00 3.22
#